data_AF-A0A529YZB5-F1
#
_entry.id   AF-A0A529YZB5-F1
#
_cell.length_a   1.000
_cell.length_b   1.000
_cell.length_c   1.000
_cell.angle_alpha   90.00
_cell.angle_beta   90.00
_cell.angle_gamma   90.00
#
_symmetry.space_group_name_H-M   'P 1'
#
loop_
_entity.id
_entity.type
_entity.pdbx_description
1 polymer ?
#
loop_
_entity_poly.entity_id
_entity_poly.type
_entity_poly.pdbx_seq_one_letter_code
_entity_poly.pdbx_strand_id
1 'polypeptide(L)'
;AIYYVHAKDTRVEPVPAGIDGVLDARPPTLFSERAWNYITLGYGHGETWWRQFCTALKQAGYDDVLSIEHEDMMLSPMEGMRKSVALLRNVAINLA
;
A
#
# COMPACT_ATOMS: atom_id res chain seq x y z
N ALA A 1 6.27 12.60 17.33
CA ALA A 1 6.89 12.88 16.03
C ALA A 1 6.86 11.60 15.19
N ILE A 2 6.68 11.73 13.88
CA ILE A 2 6.82 10.64 12.91
C ILE A 2 8.23 10.77 12.33
N TYR A 3 9.05 9.72 12.41
CA TYR A 3 10.46 9.77 12.00
C TYR A 3 10.74 9.09 10.66
N TYR A 4 9.90 8.13 10.27
CA TYR A 4 10.05 7.40 9.01
C TYR A 4 8.71 6.80 8.62
N VAL A 5 8.45 6.66 7.32
CA VAL A 5 7.20 6.10 6.79
C VAL A 5 7.52 5.06 5.73
N HIS A 6 6.98 3.86 5.93
CA HIS A 6 6.89 2.85 4.89
C HIS A 6 5.54 2.99 4.17
N ALA A 7 5.58 3.24 2.87
CA ALA A 7 4.42 3.18 2.00
C ALA A 7 4.22 1.72 1.58
N LYS A 8 3.19 1.09 2.15
CA LYS A 8 2.77 -0.29 1.89
C LYS A 8 1.25 -0.30 1.73
N ASP A 9 0.73 -1.12 0.81
CA ASP A 9 -0.71 -1.24 0.57
C ASP A 9 -1.18 -2.67 0.84
N THR A 10 -2.45 -2.79 1.20
CA THR A 10 -3.11 -4.06 1.50
C THR A 10 -4.48 -4.08 0.87
N ARG A 11 -4.91 -5.27 0.43
CA ARG A 11 -6.29 -5.50 -0.01
C ARG A 11 -6.86 -6.68 0.74
N VAL A 12 -8.03 -6.48 1.34
CA VAL A 12 -8.84 -7.58 1.88
C VAL A 12 -9.62 -8.19 0.72
N GLU A 13 -9.53 -9.50 0.58
CA GLU A 13 -10.25 -10.27 -0.43
C GLU A 13 -11.63 -10.67 0.14
N PRO A 14 -12.75 -10.09 -0.35
CA PRO A 14 -14.03 -10.18 0.37
C PRO A 14 -14.56 -11.60 0.55
N VAL A 15 -14.32 -12.47 -0.44
CA VAL A 15 -14.84 -13.85 -0.40
C VAL A 15 -14.06 -14.70 0.62
N PRO A 16 -12.72 -14.86 0.53
CA PRO A 16 -12.01 -15.63 1.54
C PRO A 16 -12.08 -15.01 2.93
N ALA A 17 -12.04 -13.67 3.06
CA ALA A 17 -12.17 -13.00 4.36
C ALA A 17 -13.54 -13.19 5.00
N GLY A 18 -14.62 -13.28 4.21
CA GLY A 18 -15.96 -13.55 4.72
C GLY A 18 -16.15 -14.97 5.25
N ILE A 19 -15.32 -15.91 4.81
CA ILE A 19 -15.36 -17.32 5.23
C ILE A 19 -14.39 -17.57 6.39
N ASP A 20 -13.13 -17.15 6.22
CA ASP A 20 -12.03 -17.49 7.10
C ASP A 20 -11.77 -16.40 8.18
N GLY A 21 -12.36 -15.21 8.03
CA GLY A 21 -11.96 -14.02 8.76
C GLY A 21 -10.64 -13.43 8.23
N VAL A 22 -10.09 -12.43 8.93
CA VAL A 22 -8.89 -11.70 8.49
C VAL A 22 -7.59 -12.17 9.16
N LEU A 23 -7.68 -13.06 10.15
CA LEU A 23 -6.50 -13.69 10.76
C LEU A 23 -6.04 -14.86 9.89
N ASP A 24 -5.24 -14.53 8.88
CA ASP A 24 -4.78 -15.49 7.88
C ASP A 24 -3.32 -15.90 8.08
N ALA A 25 -3.09 -17.18 8.39
CA ALA A 25 -1.76 -17.76 8.60
C ALA A 25 -1.16 -18.42 7.35
N ARG A 26 -1.85 -18.40 6.20
CA ARG A 26 -1.34 -18.98 4.96
C ARG A 26 -0.12 -18.19 4.45
N PRO A 27 0.86 -18.88 3.83
CA PRO A 27 2.04 -18.21 3.29
C PRO A 27 1.68 -17.29 2.12
N PRO A 28 2.45 -16.21 1.87
CA PRO A 28 2.18 -15.27 0.77
C PRO A 28 2.11 -15.90 -0.63
N THR A 29 2.76 -17.04 -0.84
CA THR A 29 2.72 -17.79 -2.10
C THR A 29 1.32 -18.32 -2.46
N LEU A 30 0.40 -18.41 -1.49
CA LEU A 30 -1.00 -18.81 -1.70
C LEU A 30 -1.93 -17.59 -1.88
N PHE A 31 -1.45 -16.50 -2.48
CA PHE A 31 -2.14 -15.21 -2.56
C PHE A 31 -3.58 -15.28 -3.09
N SER A 32 -3.92 -16.26 -3.93
CA SER A 32 -5.28 -16.47 -4.47
C SER A 32 -6.29 -17.00 -3.45
N GLU A 33 -5.82 -17.64 -2.38
CA GLU A 33 -6.66 -18.26 -1.35
C GLU A 33 -6.72 -17.40 -0.08
N ARG A 34 -5.82 -16.43 0.06
CA ARG A 34 -5.71 -15.61 1.27
C ARG A 34 -6.88 -14.64 1.44
N ALA A 35 -7.23 -14.38 2.69
CA ALA A 35 -8.23 -13.39 3.11
C ALA A 35 -7.76 -11.94 2.86
N TRP A 36 -6.45 -11.71 2.78
CA TRP A 36 -5.90 -10.43 2.40
C TRP A 36 -4.47 -10.61 1.89
N ASN A 37 -4.02 -9.64 1.09
CA ASN A 37 -2.68 -9.62 0.52
C ASN A 37 -2.02 -8.25 0.68
N TYR A 38 -0.70 -8.24 0.84
CA TYR A 38 0.08 -7.06 0.48
C TYR A 38 0.05 -6.89 -1.04
N ILE A 39 -0.14 -5.66 -1.49
CA ILE A 39 -0.33 -5.38 -2.91
C ILE A 39 0.38 -4.09 -3.29
N THR A 40 0.61 -3.92 -4.59
CA THR A 40 1.15 -2.69 -5.16
C THR A 40 0.32 -1.47 -4.76
N LEU A 41 1.00 -0.37 -4.39
CA LEU A 41 0.30 0.84 -3.96
C LEU A 41 -0.69 1.29 -5.03
N GLY A 42 -1.93 1.58 -4.62
CA GLY A 42 -3.00 1.99 -5.52
C GLY A 42 -4.00 0.88 -5.82
N TYR A 43 -3.65 -0.38 -5.56
CA TYR A 43 -4.48 -1.54 -5.92
C TYR A 43 -5.30 -2.05 -4.72
N GLY A 44 -4.87 -1.73 -3.50
CA GLY A 44 -5.66 -1.91 -2.28
C GLY A 44 -6.47 -0.66 -1.96
N HIS A 45 -5.80 0.48 -1.93
CA HIS A 45 -6.41 1.79 -1.73
C HIS A 45 -6.17 2.69 -2.94
N GLY A 46 -7.22 3.32 -3.47
CA GLY A 46 -7.12 4.20 -4.64
C GLY A 46 -6.44 5.55 -4.38
N GLU A 47 -6.24 6.34 -5.43
CA GLU A 47 -5.50 7.61 -5.36
C GLU A 47 -6.04 8.59 -4.32
N THR A 48 -7.36 8.70 -4.18
CA THR A 48 -7.98 9.61 -3.22
C THR A 48 -7.54 9.31 -1.79
N TRP A 49 -7.46 8.02 -1.43
CA TRP A 49 -6.99 7.59 -0.12
C TRP A 49 -5.51 7.95 0.06
N TRP A 50 -4.67 7.66 -0.94
CA TRP A 50 -3.23 7.97 -0.87
C TRP A 50 -2.95 9.48 -0.81
N ARG A 51 -3.77 10.30 -1.47
CA ARG A 51 -3.70 11.77 -1.36
C ARG A 51 -4.05 12.24 0.05
N GLN A 52 -5.09 11.66 0.66
CA GLN A 52 -5.47 11.95 2.04
C GLN A 52 -4.38 11.51 3.03
N PHE A 53 -3.78 10.33 2.82
CA PHE A 53 -2.66 9.84 3.62
C PHE A 53 -1.45 10.80 3.56
N CYS A 54 -1.03 11.22 2.36
CA CYS A 54 0.08 12.18 2.21
C CYS A 54 -0.26 13.53 2.84
N THR A 55 -1.51 14.00 2.72
CA THR A 55 -1.98 15.23 3.36
C THR A 55 -1.88 15.13 4.88
N ALA A 56 -2.33 14.03 5.46
CA ALA A 56 -2.30 13.80 6.90
C ALA A 56 -0.88 13.78 7.45
N LEU A 57 0.06 13.13 6.74
CA LEU A 57 1.48 13.16 7.11
C LEU A 57 2.04 14.58 7.15
N LYS A 58 1.77 15.38 6.11
CA LYS A 58 2.22 16.77 6.04
C LYS A 58 1.60 17.63 7.14
N GLN A 59 0.31 17.45 7.44
CA GLN A 59 -0.38 18.13 8.54
C GLN A 59 0.20 17.74 9.92
N ALA A 60 0.67 16.50 10.05
CA ALA A 60 1.38 16.04 11.26
C ALA A 60 2.84 16.51 11.34
N GLY A 61 3.32 17.31 10.36
CA GLY A 61 4.68 17.84 10.31
C GLY A 61 5.73 16.89 9.74
N TYR A 62 5.31 15.81 9.09
CA TYR A 62 6.23 14.93 8.37
C TYR A 62 6.56 15.51 6.99
N ASP A 63 7.85 15.71 6.71
CA ASP A 63 8.36 16.30 5.47
C ASP A 63 9.63 15.59 4.99
N ASP A 64 9.59 14.27 5.04
CA ASP A 64 10.71 13.41 4.65
C ASP A 64 10.21 12.32 3.68
N VAL A 65 11.09 11.38 3.35
CA VAL A 65 10.87 10.34 2.34
C VAL A 65 9.69 9.42 2.64
N LEU A 66 9.00 8.96 1.59
CA LEU A 66 8.12 7.79 1.67
C LEU A 66 8.88 6.58 1.13
N SER A 67 9.23 5.66 2.01
CA SER A 67 9.97 4.45 1.64
C SER A 67 9.02 3.38 1.13
N ILE A 68 9.14 2.97 -0.12
CA ILE A 68 8.24 1.96 -0.69
C ILE A 68 8.66 0.58 -0.20
N GLU A 69 7.76 -0.12 0.49
CA GLU A 69 7.92 -1.52 0.88
C GLU A 69 7.04 -2.39 0.00
N HIS A 70 7.66 -3.10 -0.95
CA HIS A 70 6.94 -3.87 -1.97
C HIS A 70 6.94 -5.37 -1.66
N GLU A 71 5.75 -5.96 -1.50
CA GLU A 71 5.54 -7.39 -1.20
C GLU A 71 4.35 -7.99 -1.98
N ASP A 72 4.07 -7.45 -3.17
CA ASP A 72 3.00 -7.96 -4.04
C ASP A 72 3.44 -9.25 -4.73
N MET A 73 2.72 -10.34 -4.50
CA MET A 73 2.99 -11.64 -5.12
C MET A 73 2.37 -11.80 -6.52
N MET A 74 1.50 -10.86 -6.94
CA MET A 74 0.81 -10.91 -8.24
C MET A 74 1.59 -10.21 -9.35
N LEU A 75 2.44 -9.25 -9.01
CA LEU A 75 3.25 -8.49 -9.97
C LEU A 75 4.74 -8.79 -9.81
N SER A 76 5.49 -8.58 -10.89
CA SER A 76 6.94 -8.57 -10.76
C SER A 76 7.40 -7.39 -9.87
N PRO A 77 8.49 -7.53 -9.09
CA PRO A 77 8.95 -6.47 -8.20
C PRO A 77 9.16 -5.13 -8.90
N MET A 78 9.74 -5.15 -10.12
CA MET A 78 10.01 -3.93 -10.87
C MET A 78 8.76 -3.30 -11.46
N GLU A 79 7.75 -4.08 -11.80
CA GLU A 79 6.48 -3.54 -12.26
C GLU A 79 5.73 -2.86 -11.10
N GLY A 80 5.59 -3.55 -9.97
CA GLY A 80 4.93 -3.01 -8.80
C GLY A 80 5.63 -1.77 -8.24
N MET A 81 6.97 -1.77 -8.22
CA MET A 81 7.76 -0.60 -7.83
C MET A 81 7.50 0.61 -8.75
N ARG A 82 7.50 0.43 -10.08
CA ARG A 82 7.25 1.53 -11.03
C ARG A 82 5.86 2.13 -10.86
N LYS A 83 4.83 1.28 -10.69
CA LYS A 83 3.44 1.73 -10.45
C LYS A 83 3.32 2.47 -9.12
N SER A 84 3.97 1.97 -8.07
CA SER A 84 3.98 2.60 -6.75
C SER A 84 4.61 3.99 -6.78
N VAL A 85 5.76 4.13 -7.44
CA VAL A 85 6.41 5.45 -7.66
C VAL A 85 5.52 6.38 -8.46
N ALA A 86 4.87 5.90 -9.52
CA ALA A 86 3.98 6.72 -10.34
C ALA A 86 2.80 7.26 -9.52
N LEU A 87 2.16 6.41 -8.70
CA LEU A 87 1.09 6.82 -7.79
C LEU A 87 1.58 7.86 -6.79
N LEU A 88 2.67 7.58 -6.07
CA LEU A 88 3.18 8.49 -5.04
C LEU A 88 3.57 9.84 -5.62
N ARG A 89 4.15 9.89 -6.82
CA ARG A 89 4.43 11.16 -7.52
C ARG A 89 3.17 11.94 -7.88
N ASN A 90 2.08 11.25 -8.20
CA ASN A 90 0.81 11.89 -8.54
C ASN A 90 0.06 12.45 -7.31
N VAL A 91 0.22 11.82 -6.15
CA VAL A 91 -0.56 12.14 -4.93
C VAL A 91 0.22 12.90 -3.86
N ALA A 92 1.55 12.85 -3.88
CA ALA A 92 2.39 13.60 -2.94
C ALA A 92 2.20 15.10 -3.15
N ILE A 93 2.05 15.83 -2.03
CA ILE A 93 1.90 17.27 -2.04
C ILE A 93 3.28 17.91 -2.02
N ASN A 94 3.68 18.46 -3.15
CA ASN A 94 4.82 19.38 -3.22
C ASN A 94 4.26 20.80 -3.11
N LEU A 95 4.48 21.48 -1.98
CA LEU A 95 4.31 22.93 -1.93
C LEU A 95 5.57 23.53 -2.56
N ALA A 96 5.38 24.25 -3.66
CA ALA A 96 6.42 25.10 -4.24
C ALA A 96 6.75 26.26 -3.30
#